data_AF-A0A967Z2Z9-F1
#
_entry.id   AF-A0A967Z2Z9-F1
#
_cell.length_a   1.000
_cell.length_b   1.000
_cell.length_c   1.000
_cell.angle_alpha   90.00
_cell.angle_beta   90.00
_cell.angle_gamma   90.00
#
_symmetry.space_group_name_H-M   'P 1'
#
loop_
_entity.id
_entity.type
_entity.pdbx_description
1 polymer ?
#
loop_
_entity_poly.entity_id
_entity_poly.type
_entity_poly.pdbx_seq_one_letter_code
_entity_poly.pdbx_strand_id
1 'polypeptide(L)' 'MKAKVGINGFGRIGRLFFRIGYESDKFEIVAINDITDAKTLAYLLKYDSVHRTFKADVKAQGSALVV' A
#
# COMPACT_ATOMS: atom_id res chain seq x y z
N MET A 1 7.21 -13.21 14.86
CA MET A 1 7.53 -11.76 14.90
C MET A 1 7.53 -11.27 13.45
N LYS A 2 6.78 -10.21 13.13
CA LYS A 2 6.71 -9.69 11.76
C LYS A 2 7.90 -8.77 11.48
N ALA A 3 8.47 -8.85 10.29
CA ALA A 3 9.48 -7.91 9.84
C ALA A 3 8.82 -6.58 9.48
N LYS A 4 9.29 -5.48 10.08
CA LYS A 4 8.81 -4.13 9.78
C LYS A 4 9.43 -3.65 8.47
N VAL A 5 8.60 -3.24 7.52
CA VAL A 5 9.03 -2.86 6.17
C VAL A 5 8.57 -1.44 5.84
N GLY A 6 9.52 -0.65 5.31
CA GLY A 6 9.22 0.61 4.63
C GLY A 6 9.32 0.43 3.11
N ILE A 7 8.44 1.09 2.36
CA ILE A 7 8.45 1.07 0.89
C ILE A 7 8.81 2.46 0.37
N ASN A 8 9.95 2.59 -0.31
CA ASN A 8 10.35 3.82 -0.99
C ASN A 8 10.08 3.70 -2.49
N GLY A 9 9.07 4.41 -2.99
CA GLY A 9 8.52 4.26 -4.33
C GLY A 9 7.28 3.36 -4.34
N PHE A 10 6.10 3.96 -4.27
CA PHE A 10 4.78 3.30 -4.29
C PHE A 10 4.18 3.18 -5.71
N GLY A 11 5.07 2.88 -6.65
CA GLY A 11 4.73 2.53 -8.04
C GLY A 11 4.15 1.12 -8.17
N ARG A 12 4.24 0.53 -9.38
CA ARG A 12 3.67 -0.81 -9.66
C ARG A 12 4.16 -1.88 -8.69
N ILE A 13 5.48 -2.02 -8.52
CA ILE A 13 6.05 -3.07 -7.65
C ILE A 13 5.78 -2.77 -6.18
N GLY A 14 5.90 -1.52 -5.74
CA GLY A 14 5.61 -1.12 -4.36
C GLY A 14 4.17 -1.46 -3.94
N ARG A 15 3.18 -1.16 -4.80
CA ARG A 15 1.77 -1.50 -4.53
C ARG A 15 1.50 -3.00 -4.56
N LEU A 16 2.13 -3.74 -5.46
CA LEU A 16 1.99 -5.21 -5.49
C LEU A 16 2.62 -5.86 -4.26
N PHE A 17 3.81 -5.42 -3.88
CA PHE A 17 4.44 -5.84 -2.64
C PHE A 17 3.56 -5.53 -1.45
N PHE A 18 2.94 -4.33 -1.40
CA PHE A 18 2.00 -4.00 -0.34
C PHE A 18 0.83 -4.97 -0.27
N ARG A 19 0.15 -5.23 -1.40
CA ARG A 19 -1.01 -6.13 -1.44
C ARG A 19 -0.65 -7.55 -0.97
N ILE A 20 0.48 -8.09 -1.41
CA ILE A 20 0.96 -9.43 -1.01
C ILE A 20 1.41 -9.44 0.45
N GLY A 21 2.16 -8.41 0.86
CA GLY A 21 2.67 -8.25 2.22
C GLY A 21 1.57 -8.02 3.26
N TYR A 22 0.47 -7.37 2.87
CA TYR A 22 -0.71 -7.15 3.71
C TYR A 22 -1.38 -8.46 4.13
N GLU A 23 -1.45 -9.45 3.22
CA GLU A 23 -1.99 -10.78 3.51
C GLU A 23 -0.98 -11.70 4.20
N SER A 24 0.28 -11.26 4.32
CA SER A 24 1.35 -12.08 4.88
C SER A 24 1.44 -12.00 6.41
N ASP A 25 1.72 -13.15 7.02
CA ASP A 25 2.10 -13.26 8.43
C ASP A 25 3.56 -12.88 8.70
N LYS A 26 4.35 -12.60 7.65
CA LYS A 26 5.78 -12.29 7.75
C LYS A 26 6.08 -10.80 7.81
N PHE A 27 5.25 -9.96 7.21
CA PHE A 27 5.55 -8.54 7.01
C PHE A 27 4.54 -7.64 7.72
N GLU A 28 5.05 -6.54 8.27
CA GLU A 28 4.28 -5.41 8.80
C GLU A 28 4.77 -4.17 8.06
N ILE A 29 3.94 -3.64 7.15
CA ILE A 29 4.32 -2.47 6.36
C ILE A 29 3.98 -1.23 7.17
N VAL A 30 5.00 -0.51 7.60
CA VAL A 30 4.87 0.58 8.57
C VAL A 30 4.98 1.97 7.96
N ALA A 31 5.58 2.09 6.77
CA ALA A 31 5.78 3.37 6.11
C ALA A 31 5.85 3.22 4.59
N ILE A 32 5.37 4.25 3.89
CA ILE A 32 5.47 4.39 2.44
C ILE A 32 5.96 5.81 2.14
N ASN A 33 6.87 5.94 1.18
CA ASN A 33 7.33 7.22 0.64
C ASN A 33 7.13 7.25 -0.88
N ASP A 34 6.60 8.34 -1.41
CA ASP A 34 6.41 8.57 -2.86
C ASP A 34 6.37 10.08 -3.17
N ILE A 35 6.21 10.43 -4.45
CA ILE A 35 6.19 11.82 -4.96
C ILE A 35 4.76 12.39 -5.09
N THR A 36 3.75 11.69 -4.60
CA THR A 36 2.33 12.09 -4.68
C THR A 36 1.62 11.94 -3.33
N ASP A 37 0.39 12.48 -3.24
CA ASP A 37 -0.35 12.54 -1.99
C ASP A 37 -1.00 11.21 -1.59
N ALA A 38 -1.30 11.07 -0.29
CA ALA A 38 -1.89 9.85 0.26
C ALA A 38 -3.25 9.51 -0.38
N LYS A 39 -4.02 10.52 -0.80
CA LYS A 39 -5.32 10.32 -1.47
C LYS A 39 -5.15 9.61 -2.82
N THR A 40 -4.17 10.04 -3.61
CA THR A 40 -3.80 9.44 -4.89
C THR A 40 -3.25 8.04 -4.69
N LEU A 41 -2.35 7.86 -3.71
CA LEU A 41 -1.82 6.53 -3.39
C LEU A 41 -2.90 5.56 -2.91
N ALA A 42 -3.88 6.01 -2.12
CA ALA A 42 -5.02 5.21 -1.68
C ALA A 42 -5.85 4.72 -2.89
N TYR A 43 -6.14 5.63 -3.83
CA TYR A 43 -6.86 5.29 -5.05
C TYR A 43 -6.09 4.27 -5.89
N LEU A 44 -4.79 4.50 -6.13
CA LEU A 44 -3.93 3.61 -6.91
C LEU A 44 -3.71 2.24 -6.24
N LEU A 45 -3.72 2.20 -4.90
CA LEU A 45 -3.65 0.94 -4.15
C LEU A 45 -4.98 0.19 -4.23
N LYS A 46 -6.12 0.90 -4.18
CA LYS A 46 -7.45 0.30 -4.26
C LYS A 46 -7.76 -0.24 -5.66
N TYR A 47 -7.40 0.50 -6.71
CA TYR A 47 -7.75 0.16 -8.09
C TYR A 47 -6.50 -0.08 -8.94
N ASP A 48 -6.34 -1.30 -9.42
CA ASP A 48 -5.27 -1.68 -10.35
C ASP A 48 -5.88 -2.21 -11.66
N SER A 49 -5.39 -1.76 -12.81
CA SER A 49 -5.94 -2.15 -14.10
C SER A 49 -5.71 -3.63 -14.43
N VAL A 50 -4.60 -4.21 -13.96
CA VAL A 50 -4.19 -5.59 -14.23
C VAL A 50 -4.74 -6.53 -13.15
N HIS A 51 -4.50 -6.20 -11.88
CA HIS A 51 -4.84 -7.05 -10.73
C HIS A 51 -6.20 -6.71 -10.10
N ARG A 52 -6.94 -5.77 -10.70
CA ARG A 52 -8.27 -5.34 -10.27
C ARG A 52 -8.27 -4.75 -8.86
N THR A 53 -9.47 -4.60 -8.31
CA THR A 53 -9.71 -3.94 -7.03
C THR A 53 -9.10 -4.73 -5.87
N PHE A 54 -8.35 -4.04 -5.02
CA PHE A 54 -7.84 -4.61 -3.78
C PHE A 54 -8.99 -4.82 -2.78
N LYS A 55 -9.03 -6.00 -2.16
CA LYS A 55 -10.16 -6.44 -1.32
C LYS A 55 -10.15 -5.87 0.11
N ALA A 56 -9.14 -5.09 0.49
CA ALA A 56 -9.13 -4.35 1.75
C ALA A 56 -9.86 -3.00 1.62
N ASP A 57 -10.37 -2.47 2.73
CA ASP A 57 -10.80 -1.07 2.78
C ASP A 57 -9.55 -0.19 2.73
N VAL A 58 -9.51 0.82 1.87
CA VAL A 58 -8.33 1.67 1.70
C VAL A 58 -8.80 3.10 1.75
N LYS A 59 -8.32 3.85 2.75
CA LYS A 59 -8.68 5.25 2.96
C LYS A 59 -7.43 6.09 3.17
N ALA A 60 -7.50 7.35 2.76
CA ALA A 60 -6.51 8.35 3.12
C ALA A 60 -7.02 9.20 4.28
N GLN A 61 -6.18 9.41 5.29
CA GLN A 61 -6.44 10.34 6.40
C GLN A 61 -5.22 11.25 6.55
N GLY A 62 -5.33 12.49 6.06
CA GLY A 62 -4.19 13.40 5.97
C GLY A 62 -3.08 12.82 5.10
N SER A 63 -1.90 12.62 5.68
CA SER A 63 -0.73 11.99 5.04
C SER A 63 -0.64 10.47 5.24
N ALA A 64 -1.61 9.86 5.93
CA ALA A 64 -1.60 8.44 6.22
C ALA A 64 -2.54 7.64 5.31
N LEU A 65 -2.11 6.42 4.98
CA LEU A 65 -2.98 5.38 4.42
C LEU A 65 -3.51 4.51 5.56
N VAL A 66 -4.82 4.34 5.61
CA VAL A 66 -5.52 3.45 6.56
C VAL A 66 -6.06 2.28 5.76
N VAL A 67 -5.54 1.09 6.05
CA VAL A 67 -5.84 -0.17 5.37
C VAL A 67 -6.11 -1.26 6.38
#